data_AF-A0A8T6MDM0-F1
#
_entry.id   AF-A0A8T6MDM0-F1
#
_cell.length_a   1.000
_cell.length_b   1.000
_cell.length_c   1.000
_cell.angle_alpha   90.00
_cell.angle_beta   90.00
_cell.angle_gamma   90.00
#
_symmetry.space_group_name_H-M   'P 1'
#
loop_
_entity.id
_entity.type
_entity.pdbx_description
1 polymer ?
#
loop_
_entity_poly.entity_id
_entity_poly.type
_entity_poly.pdbx_seq_one_letter_code
_entity_poly.pdbx_strand_id
1 'polypeptide(L)'
;MKLFSILIRHCSQKDSKEAIVGYFIAANDTIIMNYIDKELMSGIWTDRNNDSLDSPIEIKDEDDILIGVECYKERMLRLRGEFNDQDADYSDAYYGITHYGWNEGIEISKEQEKELIILGVAVNINESSF
;
A
#
# COMPACT_ATOMS: atom_id res chain seq x y z
N MET A 1 17.76 -3.82 -5.20
CA MET A 1 16.37 -4.03 -5.71
C MET A 1 15.69 -4.78 -4.61
N LYS A 2 14.41 -4.47 -4.36
CA LYS A 2 13.70 -5.06 -3.25
C LYS A 2 12.56 -5.93 -3.74
N LEU A 3 12.39 -7.08 -3.11
CA LEU A 3 11.23 -7.95 -3.25
C LEU A 3 10.20 -7.57 -2.20
N PHE A 4 9.01 -7.19 -2.66
CA PHE A 4 7.86 -6.83 -1.85
C PHE A 4 6.80 -7.92 -1.97
N SER A 5 6.00 -8.10 -0.92
CA SER A 5 4.75 -8.86 -0.99
C SER A 5 3.59 -7.89 -0.85
N ILE A 6 2.67 -7.88 -1.82
CA ILE A 6 1.44 -7.08 -1.74
C ILE A 6 0.37 -7.90 -1.04
N LEU A 7 -0.25 -7.27 -0.04
CA LEU A 7 -1.30 -7.81 0.80
C LEU A 7 -2.64 -7.16 0.42
N ILE A 8 -3.72 -7.93 0.58
CA ILE A 8 -5.08 -7.46 0.39
C ILE A 8 -5.94 -7.94 1.55
N ARG A 9 -6.81 -7.05 2.05
CA ARG A 9 -7.88 -7.38 2.99
C ARG A 9 -9.19 -6.92 2.36
N HIS A 10 -10.09 -7.85 2.11
CA HIS A 10 -11.46 -7.55 1.73
C HIS A 10 -12.36 -7.75 2.95
N CYS A 11 -12.98 -6.67 3.42
CA CYS A 11 -13.89 -6.66 4.55
C CYS A 11 -15.33 -6.47 4.09
N SER A 12 -16.25 -7.17 4.72
CA SER A 12 -17.69 -7.03 4.59
C SER A 12 -18.32 -7.02 5.98
N GLN A 13 -19.60 -6.67 6.09
CA GLN A 13 -20.28 -6.62 7.40
C GLN A 13 -20.17 -7.89 8.26
N LYS A 14 -19.96 -9.06 7.66
CA LYS A 14 -20.00 -10.36 8.35
C LYS A 14 -18.68 -11.12 8.31
N ASP A 15 -17.75 -10.72 7.48
CA ASP A 15 -16.52 -11.48 7.23
C ASP A 15 -15.43 -10.56 6.68
N SER A 16 -14.18 -10.94 6.95
CA SER A 16 -12.99 -10.30 6.41
C SER A 16 -12.04 -11.38 5.92
N LYS A 17 -11.52 -11.24 4.71
CA LYS A 17 -10.54 -12.17 4.13
C LYS A 17 -9.27 -11.45 3.75
N GLU A 18 -8.16 -12.04 4.15
CA GLU A 18 -6.83 -11.58 3.82
C GLU A 18 -6.16 -12.54 2.83
N ALA A 19 -5.36 -11.99 1.93
CA ALA A 19 -4.55 -12.77 1.01
C ALA A 19 -3.26 -12.03 0.63
N ILE A 20 -2.33 -12.78 0.04
CA ILE A 20 -1.18 -12.23 -0.68
C ILE A 20 -1.58 -12.16 -2.15
N VAL A 21 -1.53 -10.96 -2.72
CA VAL A 21 -1.80 -10.72 -4.15
C VAL A 21 -0.67 -11.31 -5.00
N GLY A 22 0.57 -11.07 -4.57
CA GLY A 22 1.75 -11.56 -5.25
C GLY A 22 3.02 -10.90 -4.76
N TYR A 23 4.13 -11.28 -5.38
CA TYR A 23 5.44 -10.72 -5.12
C TYR A 23 5.87 -9.76 -6.23
N PHE A 24 6.44 -8.63 -5.85
CA PHE A 24 6.77 -7.55 -6.77
C PHE A 24 8.20 -7.09 -6.53
N ILE A 25 8.94 -6.86 -7.60
CA ILE A 25 10.31 -6.36 -7.55
C ILE A 25 10.27 -4.88 -7.91
N ALA A 26 10.73 -4.04 -7.00
CA ALA A 26 10.78 -2.60 -7.19
C ALA A 26 12.03 -1.98 -6.53
N ALA A 27 12.36 -0.74 -6.91
CA ALA A 27 13.48 -0.03 -6.32
C ALA A 27 13.18 0.52 -4.91
N ASN A 28 11.93 0.91 -4.64
CA ASN A 28 11.48 1.53 -3.39
C ASN A 28 9.96 1.38 -3.19
N ASP A 29 9.50 1.68 -1.97
CA ASP A 29 8.09 1.63 -1.56
C ASP A 29 7.20 2.59 -2.39
N THR A 30 7.73 3.72 -2.85
CA THR A 30 6.99 4.68 -3.67
C THR A 30 6.50 4.07 -4.98
N ILE A 31 7.31 3.22 -5.62
CA ILE A 31 6.91 2.51 -6.85
C ILE A 31 5.76 1.54 -6.56
N ILE A 32 5.80 0.81 -5.43
CA ILE A 32 4.74 -0.11 -5.02
C ILE A 32 3.44 0.63 -4.75
N MET A 33 3.52 1.72 -3.97
CA MET A 33 2.37 2.56 -3.67
C MET A 33 1.72 3.10 -4.96
N ASN A 34 2.52 3.59 -5.90
CA ASN A 34 2.01 4.09 -7.19
C ASN A 34 1.37 2.97 -8.04
N TYR A 35 1.94 1.76 -8.02
CA TYR A 35 1.35 0.59 -8.69
C TYR A 35 -0.02 0.24 -8.10
N ILE A 36 -0.11 0.12 -6.78
CA ILE A 36 -1.37 -0.22 -6.08
C ILE A 36 -2.46 0.79 -6.43
N ASP A 37 -2.14 2.07 -6.29
CA ASP A 37 -3.08 3.17 -6.55
C ASP A 37 -3.61 3.15 -7.99
N LYS A 38 -2.72 3.01 -8.98
CA LYS A 38 -3.12 3.03 -10.40
C LYS A 38 -3.78 1.74 -10.86
N GLU A 39 -3.19 0.59 -10.57
CA GLU A 39 -3.56 -0.69 -11.18
C GLU A 39 -4.59 -1.48 -10.36
N LEU A 40 -4.48 -1.45 -9.03
CA LEU A 40 -5.35 -2.26 -8.16
C LEU A 40 -6.54 -1.49 -7.62
N MET A 41 -6.38 -0.18 -7.48
CA MET A 41 -7.39 0.71 -6.94
C MET A 41 -7.93 1.72 -7.94
N SER A 42 -7.46 1.75 -9.19
CA SER A 42 -8.00 2.65 -10.24
C SER A 42 -8.12 4.12 -9.83
N GLY A 43 -7.22 4.63 -8.96
CA GLY A 43 -7.31 5.99 -8.44
C GLY A 43 -8.49 6.24 -7.49
N ILE A 44 -9.05 5.18 -6.88
CA ILE A 44 -10.10 5.25 -5.85
C ILE A 44 -9.59 5.95 -4.59
N TRP A 45 -8.28 6.13 -4.41
CA TRP A 45 -7.74 7.09 -3.45
C TRP A 45 -8.09 8.52 -3.91
N THR A 46 -9.35 8.90 -3.72
CA THR A 46 -9.91 10.21 -4.06
C THR A 46 -9.27 11.33 -3.27
N ASP A 47 -8.67 11.02 -2.12
CA ASP A 47 -7.93 11.97 -1.27
C ASP A 47 -6.61 12.42 -1.89
N ARG A 48 -6.14 11.77 -2.96
CA ARG A 48 -4.96 12.21 -3.73
C ARG A 48 -5.14 13.62 -4.33
N ASN A 49 -6.38 14.04 -4.58
CA ASN A 49 -6.69 15.40 -5.05
C ASN A 49 -6.76 16.43 -3.92
N ASN A 50 -6.86 15.97 -2.66
CA ASN A 50 -6.79 16.77 -1.44
C ASN A 50 -5.44 16.60 -0.71
N ASP A 51 -4.45 15.97 -1.36
CA ASP A 51 -3.08 15.76 -0.86
C ASP A 51 -2.29 17.07 -0.91
N SER A 52 -2.88 18.15 -0.39
CA SER A 52 -2.23 19.42 -0.11
C SER A 52 -2.10 19.59 1.40
N LEU A 53 -1.08 20.34 1.81
CA LEU A 53 -0.92 20.80 3.19
C LEU A 53 -2.10 21.65 3.71
N ASP A 54 -3.12 21.91 2.89
CA ASP A 54 -4.32 22.66 3.28
C ASP A 54 -5.32 21.81 4.09
N SER A 55 -5.18 20.48 4.11
CA SER A 55 -5.95 19.58 5.00
C SER A 55 -5.08 18.39 5.45
N PRO A 56 -4.05 18.65 6.26
CA PRO A 56 -3.08 17.63 6.62
C PRO A 56 -3.67 16.66 7.65
N ILE A 57 -3.19 15.42 7.63
CA ILE A 57 -3.59 14.37 8.56
C ILE A 57 -2.79 14.55 9.86
N GLU A 58 -3.50 14.67 10.98
CA GLU A 58 -2.89 14.75 12.31
C GLU A 58 -2.28 13.41 12.71
N ILE A 59 -1.00 13.42 13.09
CA ILE A 59 -0.34 12.28 13.74
C ILE A 59 -0.46 12.47 15.24
N LYS A 60 -1.09 11.52 15.91
CA LYS A 60 -1.25 11.50 17.37
C LYS A 60 -0.46 10.36 17.99
N ASP A 61 0.00 10.54 19.21
CA ASP A 61 0.56 9.46 20.02
C ASP A 61 -0.54 8.64 20.72
N GLU A 62 -0.15 7.67 21.54
CA GLU A 62 -1.07 6.79 22.28
C GLU A 62 -1.97 7.54 23.29
N ASP A 63 -1.60 8.77 23.67
CA ASP A 63 -2.33 9.63 24.60
C ASP A 63 -3.20 10.69 23.87
N ASP A 64 -3.44 10.50 22.56
CA ASP A 64 -4.15 11.44 21.67
C ASP A 64 -3.49 12.82 21.54
N ILE A 65 -2.19 12.95 21.85
CA ILE A 65 -1.45 14.20 21.75
C ILE A 65 -0.92 14.36 20.32
N LEU A 66 -1.16 15.53 19.71
CA LEU A 66 -0.66 15.87 18.39
C LEU A 66 0.88 15.94 18.38
N ILE A 67 1.53 15.03 17.66
CA ILE A 67 3.00 14.95 17.52
C ILE A 67 3.50 15.38 16.14
N GLY A 68 2.61 15.51 15.17
CA GLY A 68 2.97 15.95 13.82
C GLY A 68 1.79 16.00 12.89
N VAL A 69 2.06 16.35 11.64
CA VAL A 69 1.09 16.31 10.55
C VAL A 69 1.75 15.71 9.31
N GLU A 70 0.99 14.98 8.51
CA GLU A 70 1.48 14.36 7.26
C GLU A 70 0.42 14.46 6.16
N CYS A 71 0.85 14.34 4.91
CA CYS A 71 -0.08 14.19 3.79
C CYS A 71 -0.52 12.72 3.63
N TYR A 72 -1.53 12.47 2.80
CA TYR A 72 -2.05 11.12 2.60
C TYR A 72 -0.98 10.18 2.02
N LYS A 73 -0.19 10.67 1.06
CA LYS A 73 0.93 9.92 0.50
C LYS A 73 1.97 9.53 1.55
N GLU A 74 2.29 10.44 2.46
CA GLU A 74 3.23 10.19 3.55
C GLU A 74 2.67 9.14 4.52
N ARG A 75 1.39 9.25 4.88
CA ARG A 75 0.67 8.23 5.67
C ARG A 75 0.75 6.86 5.01
N MET A 76 0.43 6.75 3.73
CA MET A 76 0.45 5.49 2.99
C MET A 76 1.85 4.88 2.91
N LEU A 77 2.90 5.69 2.75
CA LEU A 77 4.28 5.20 2.79
C LEU A 77 4.70 4.75 4.18
N ARG A 78 4.34 5.50 5.22
CA ARG A 78 4.65 5.18 6.62
C ARG A 78 3.97 3.89 7.07
N LEU A 79 2.69 3.74 6.75
CA LEU A 79 1.88 2.56 7.10
C LEU A 79 2.09 1.39 6.13
N ARG A 80 2.64 1.65 4.93
CA ARG A 80 2.72 0.69 3.81
C ARG A 80 1.34 0.22 3.34
N GLY A 81 0.46 1.19 3.13
CA GLY A 81 -0.91 1.03 2.65
C GLY A 81 -1.95 0.82 3.77
N GLU A 82 -3.21 1.01 3.39
CA GLU A 82 -4.39 0.95 4.28
C GLU A 82 -4.57 -0.41 4.96
N PHE A 83 -4.02 -1.50 4.39
CA PHE A 83 -4.08 -2.83 5.02
C PHE A 83 -3.53 -2.82 6.46
N ASN A 84 -2.49 -2.02 6.69
CA ASN A 84 -1.80 -1.89 7.98
C ASN A 84 -2.34 -0.72 8.83
N ASP A 85 -3.34 0.00 8.33
CA ASP A 85 -3.95 1.12 9.02
C ASP A 85 -4.98 0.61 10.04
N GLN A 86 -4.69 0.82 11.33
CA GLN A 86 -5.56 0.38 12.42
C GLN A 86 -6.83 1.23 12.52
N ASP A 87 -6.78 2.45 12.00
CA ASP A 87 -7.87 3.41 11.98
C ASP A 87 -8.59 3.42 10.62
N ALA A 88 -8.32 2.42 9.77
CA ALA A 88 -8.99 2.28 8.49
C ALA A 88 -10.52 2.28 8.69
N ASP A 89 -11.21 3.15 7.96
CA ASP A 89 -12.66 3.28 8.07
C ASP A 89 -13.38 2.15 7.30
N TYR A 90 -14.10 1.31 8.04
CA TYR A 90 -14.94 0.24 7.48
C TYR A 90 -16.43 0.62 7.46
N SER A 91 -16.77 1.90 7.69
CA SER A 91 -18.15 2.38 7.82
C SER A 91 -19.01 2.10 6.58
N ASP A 92 -18.42 2.04 5.38
CA ASP A 92 -19.10 1.70 4.12
C ASP A 92 -18.95 0.21 3.69
N ALA A 93 -18.63 -0.69 4.62
CA ALA A 93 -18.47 -2.13 4.31
C ALA A 93 -19.79 -2.85 3.92
N TYR A 94 -20.90 -2.14 3.70
CA TYR A 94 -22.17 -2.71 3.24
C TYR A 94 -22.02 -3.43 1.90
N TYR A 95 -21.21 -2.89 0.98
CA TYR A 95 -20.86 -3.52 -0.31
C TYR A 95 -19.48 -4.18 -0.33
N GLY A 96 -18.82 -4.21 0.83
CA GLY A 96 -17.47 -4.68 0.99
C GLY A 96 -16.42 -3.63 0.59
N ILE A 97 -15.39 -3.50 1.41
CA ILE A 97 -14.25 -2.59 1.21
C ILE A 97 -12.99 -3.41 1.05
N THR A 98 -12.09 -2.96 0.16
CA THR A 98 -10.83 -3.64 -0.11
C THR A 98 -9.68 -2.72 0.20
N HIS A 99 -8.85 -3.12 1.16
CA HIS A 99 -7.62 -2.41 1.50
C HIS A 99 -6.41 -3.17 0.97
N TYR A 100 -5.46 -2.42 0.44
CA TYR A 100 -4.17 -2.94 -0.01
C TYR A 100 -3.04 -2.44 0.89
N GLY A 101 -1.98 -3.22 0.94
CA GLY A 101 -0.74 -2.81 1.57
C GLY A 101 0.42 -3.69 1.12
N TRP A 102 1.59 -3.45 1.70
CA TRP A 102 2.78 -4.22 1.39
C TRP A 102 3.68 -4.40 2.60
N ASN A 103 4.44 -5.49 2.59
CA ASN A 103 5.49 -5.70 3.58
C ASN A 103 6.77 -4.98 3.19
N GLU A 104 7.65 -4.79 4.16
CA GLU A 104 8.98 -4.24 3.94
C GLU A 104 9.73 -5.02 2.85
N GLY A 105 10.29 -4.28 1.91
CA GLY A 105 11.03 -4.87 0.80
C GLY A 105 12.34 -5.51 1.26
N ILE A 106 12.55 -6.76 0.85
CA ILE A 106 13.77 -7.52 1.13
C ILE A 106 14.77 -7.27 -0.01
N GLU A 107 15.99 -6.84 0.31
CA GLU A 107 17.04 -6.69 -0.71
C GLU A 107 17.38 -8.02 -1.36
N ILE A 108 17.41 -8.02 -2.69
CA ILE A 108 17.74 -9.18 -3.52
C ILE A 108 18.89 -8.87 -4.49
N SER A 109 19.65 -9.90 -4.85
CA SER A 109 20.68 -9.82 -5.88
C SER A 109 20.07 -9.82 -7.29
N LYS A 110 20.87 -9.44 -8.30
CA LYS A 110 20.43 -9.45 -9.71
C LYS A 110 20.16 -10.87 -10.21
N GLU A 111 20.91 -11.85 -9.71
CA GLU A 111 20.70 -13.26 -10.03
C GLU A 111 19.35 -13.73 -9.47
N GLN A 112 19.04 -13.40 -8.22
CA GLN A 112 17.76 -13.72 -7.59
C GLN A 112 16.59 -13.06 -8.31
N GLU A 113 16.71 -11.77 -8.64
CA GLU A 113 15.71 -11.05 -9.45
C GLU A 113 15.40 -11.79 -10.75
N LYS A 114 16.45 -12.19 -11.49
CA LYS A 114 16.30 -12.89 -12.76
C LYS A 114 15.62 -14.25 -12.59
N GLU A 115 16.00 -15.02 -11.58
CA GLU A 115 15.39 -16.32 -11.29
C GLU A 115 13.91 -16.20 -10.92
N LEU A 116 13.57 -15.25 -10.04
CA LEU A 116 12.18 -15.03 -9.61
C LEU A 116 11.26 -14.65 -10.78
N ILE A 117 11.75 -13.83 -11.72
CA ILE A 117 11.02 -13.47 -12.94
C ILE A 117 10.86 -14.68 -13.86
N ILE A 118 11.92 -15.46 -14.08
CA ILE A 118 11.88 -16.65 -14.95
C ILE A 118 10.91 -17.70 -14.40
N LEU A 119 10.87 -17.88 -13.09
CA LEU A 119 9.96 -18.82 -12.42
C LEU A 119 8.51 -18.31 -12.37
N GLY A 120 8.25 -17.06 -12.74
CA GLY A 120 6.92 -16.45 -12.66
C GLY A 120 6.44 -16.22 -11.23
N VAL A 121 7.37 -16.18 -10.26
CA VAL A 121 7.06 -15.98 -8.83
C VAL A 121 6.86 -14.51 -8.52
N ALA A 122 7.60 -13.62 -9.18
CA ALA A 122 7.54 -12.19 -8.95
C ALA A 122 7.44 -11.38 -10.25
N VAL A 123 6.78 -10.24 -10.17
CA VAL A 123 6.62 -9.28 -11.27
C VAL A 123 7.55 -8.09 -11.05
N ASN A 124 8.35 -7.73 -12.07
CA ASN A 124 9.18 -6.53 -12.02
C ASN A 124 8.36 -5.30 -12.41
N ILE A 125 8.35 -4.29 -11.55
CA ILE A 125 7.65 -3.03 -11.75
C ILE A 125 8.65 -1.87 -11.71
N ASN A 126 8.55 -0.96 -12.70
CA ASN A 126 9.43 0.20 -12.83
C ASN A 126 8.61 1.48 -12.93
N GLU A 127 9.23 2.64 -12.69
CA GLU A 127 8.55 3.95 -12.79
C GLU A 127 7.95 4.21 -14.19
N SER A 128 8.56 3.66 -15.24
CA SER A 128 8.07 3.75 -16.63
C SER A 128 6.87 2.85 -16.94
N SER A 129 6.39 2.06 -15.97
CA SER A 129 5.19 1.24 -16.11
C SER A 129 3.90 2.02 -15.81
N PHE A 130 3.98 3.33 -15.48
CA PHE A 130 2.87 4.13 -14.96
C PHE A 130 2.79 5.54 -15.51
#